data_AF-A0A7X5SC39-F1
#
_entry.id   AF-A0A7X5SC39-F1
#
_cell.length_a   1.000
_cell.length_b   1.000
_cell.length_c   1.000
_cell.angle_alpha   90.00
_cell.angle_beta   90.00
_cell.angle_gamma   90.00
#
_symmetry.space_group_name_H-M   'P 1'
#
loop_
_entity.id
_entity.type
_entity.pdbx_description
1 polymer ?
#
loop_
_entity_poly.entity_id
_entity_poly.type
_entity_poly.pdbx_seq_one_letter_code
_entity_poly.pdbx_strand_id
1 'polypeptide(L)'
;NQVPADLQLTMMDELMRLGRRATRWYLRSRRNDLDAARDVAHLGPRVKALAMRLDELLEGPARDEWMARYQTYVEAGVPELLSRVVAGTGHLYTLLPIIESADLTGHEPT
;
A
#
# COMPACT_ATOMS: atom_id res chain seq x y z
N ASN A 1 -17.96 -14.85 12.97
CA ASN A 1 -16.78 -14.64 12.11
C ASN A 1 -17.20 -14.82 10.67
N GLN A 2 -17.27 -13.72 9.90
CA GLN A 2 -17.79 -13.71 8.53
C GLN A 2 -16.74 -14.07 7.46
N VAL A 3 -15.46 -14.12 7.83
CA VAL A 3 -14.33 -14.43 6.94
C VAL A 3 -13.51 -15.59 7.55
N PRO A 4 -13.02 -16.57 6.76
CA PRO A 4 -12.19 -17.66 7.26
C PRO A 4 -10.94 -17.20 8.02
N ALA A 5 -10.56 -17.89 9.10
CA ALA A 5 -9.43 -17.51 9.95
C ALA A 5 -8.09 -17.53 9.19
N ASP A 6 -7.87 -18.54 8.34
CA ASP A 6 -6.64 -18.67 7.54
C ASP A 6 -6.48 -17.50 6.56
N LEU A 7 -7.60 -17.00 6.01
CA LEU A 7 -7.61 -15.84 5.14
C LEU A 7 -7.25 -14.58 5.93
N GLN A 8 -7.82 -14.39 7.12
CA GLN A 8 -7.46 -13.28 8.00
C GLN A 8 -5.97 -13.29 8.36
N LEU A 9 -5.41 -14.46 8.71
CA LEU A 9 -3.99 -14.63 9.01
C LEU A 9 -3.10 -14.28 7.81
N THR A 10 -3.49 -14.70 6.61
CA THR A 10 -2.77 -14.38 5.37
C THR A 10 -2.75 -12.86 5.14
N MET A 11 -3.90 -12.20 5.24
CA MET A 11 -4.00 -10.75 5.10
C MET A 11 -3.17 -10.01 6.16
N MET A 12 -3.16 -10.50 7.40
CA MET A 12 -2.32 -9.94 8.46
C MET A 12 -0.82 -10.07 8.16
N ASP A 13 -0.36 -11.20 7.63
CA ASP A 13 1.05 -11.36 7.24
C ASP A 13 1.44 -10.39 6.13
N GLU A 14 0.58 -10.22 5.12
CA GLU A 14 0.82 -9.25 4.05
C GLU A 14 0.90 -7.81 4.56
N LEU A 15 -0.03 -7.41 5.44
CA LEU A 15 -0.01 -6.09 6.07
C LEU A 15 1.23 -5.89 6.95
N MET A 16 1.63 -6.91 7.72
CA MET A 16 2.86 -6.87 8.50
C MET A 16 4.09 -6.74 7.61
N ARG A 17 4.15 -7.43 6.47
CA ARG A 17 5.25 -7.30 5.49
C ARG A 17 5.31 -5.91 4.90
N LEU A 18 4.16 -5.33 4.52
CA LEU A 18 4.08 -3.95 4.04
C LEU A 18 4.61 -2.97 5.10
N GLY A 19 4.12 -3.07 6.34
CA GLY A 19 4.59 -2.24 7.46
C GLY A 19 6.09 -2.35 7.67
N ARG A 20 6.64 -3.56 7.74
CA ARG A 20 8.10 -3.78 7.90
C ARG A 20 8.91 -3.17 6.75
N ARG A 21 8.44 -3.29 5.50
CA ARG A 21 9.12 -2.69 4.33
C ARG A 21 9.07 -1.17 4.38
N ALA A 22 7.91 -0.59 4.69
CA ALA A 22 7.74 0.85 4.85
C ALA A 22 8.65 1.40 5.96
N THR A 23 8.66 0.77 7.14
CA THR A 23 9.54 1.17 8.25
C THR A 23 11.02 1.02 7.88
N ARG A 24 11.42 -0.03 7.16
CA ARG A 24 12.81 -0.19 6.73
C ARG A 24 13.21 0.88 5.72
N TRP A 25 12.35 1.17 4.75
CA TRP A 25 12.58 2.25 3.78
C TRP A 25 12.72 3.58 4.51
N TYR A 26 11.83 3.86 5.46
CA TYR A 26 11.86 5.05 6.30
C TYR A 26 13.20 5.24 7.02
N LEU A 27 13.62 4.22 7.78
CA LEU A 27 14.87 4.24 8.53
C LEU A 27 16.12 4.36 7.62
N ARG A 28 16.03 3.86 6.37
CA ARG A 28 17.12 3.93 5.40
C ARG A 28 17.20 5.29 4.70
N SER A 29 16.07 5.84 4.26
CA SER A 29 16.02 7.12 3.52
C SER A 29 16.47 8.29 4.42
N ARG A 30 16.27 8.17 5.75
CA ARG A 30 16.39 9.32 6.67
C ARG A 30 17.39 9.14 7.80
N ARG A 31 18.56 8.56 7.51
CA ARG A 31 19.60 8.27 8.51
C ARG A 31 20.00 9.45 9.42
N ASN A 32 19.78 10.70 9.01
CA ASN A 32 20.22 11.90 9.72
C ASN A 32 19.09 12.83 10.21
N ASP A 33 17.82 12.57 9.89
CA ASP A 33 16.69 13.44 10.28
C ASP A 33 15.40 12.61 10.45
N LEU A 34 15.27 11.97 11.61
CA LEU A 34 14.16 11.08 11.95
C LEU A 34 13.05 11.85 12.67
N ASP A 35 12.06 12.34 11.92
CA ASP A 35 10.81 12.88 12.46
C ASP A 35 9.61 12.05 11.96
N ALA A 36 9.32 10.97 12.68
CA ALA A 36 8.26 10.04 12.31
C ALA A 36 6.88 10.68 12.28
N ALA A 37 6.64 11.69 13.14
CA ALA A 37 5.34 12.35 13.21
C ALA A 37 5.07 13.20 11.97
N ARG A 38 6.07 14.00 11.56
CA ARG A 38 6.01 14.77 10.31
C ARG A 38 5.79 13.88 9.10
N ASP A 39 6.43 12.71 9.08
CA ASP A 39 6.39 11.83 7.92
C ASP A 39 5.13 11.02 7.81
N VAL A 40 4.54 10.61 8.93
CA VAL A 40 3.19 10.06 8.94
C VAL A 40 2.19 11.12 8.46
N ALA A 41 2.33 12.38 8.90
CA ALA A 41 1.47 13.47 8.47
C ALA A 41 1.61 13.79 6.96
N HIS A 42 2.82 13.67 6.40
CA HIS A 42 3.09 13.94 4.98
C HIS A 42 2.76 12.76 4.07
N LEU A 43 3.26 11.56 4.39
CA LEU A 43 3.14 10.37 3.53
C LEU A 43 1.80 9.67 3.72
N GLY A 44 1.25 9.64 4.94
CA GLY A 44 0.02 8.90 5.26
C GLY A 44 -1.17 9.26 4.35
N PRO A 45 -1.55 10.55 4.22
CA PRO A 45 -2.63 10.97 3.34
C PRO A 45 -2.37 10.63 1.86
N ARG A 46 -1.13 10.78 1.37
CA ARG A 46 -0.74 10.51 -0.01
C ARG A 46 -0.79 9.02 -0.34
N VAL A 47 -0.25 8.19 0.54
CA VAL A 47 -0.34 6.72 0.43
C VAL A 47 -1.80 6.28 0.44
N LYS A 48 -2.65 6.87 1.31
CA LYS A 48 -4.08 6.58 1.32
C LYS A 48 -4.74 6.96 0.00
N ALA A 49 -4.45 8.14 -0.54
CA ALA A 49 -5.02 8.59 -1.80
C ALA A 49 -4.62 7.68 -2.98
N LEU A 50 -3.34 7.30 -3.06
CA LEU A 50 -2.85 6.40 -4.11
C LEU A 50 -3.38 4.97 -3.93
N ALA A 51 -3.48 4.47 -2.69
CA ALA A 51 -4.07 3.16 -2.41
C ALA A 51 -5.53 3.06 -2.88
N MET A 52 -6.27 4.16 -2.82
CA MET A 52 -7.64 4.22 -3.33
C MET A 52 -7.72 4.20 -4.86
N ARG A 53 -6.67 4.66 -5.55
CA ARG A 53 -6.60 4.78 -7.01
C ARG A 53 -5.74 3.70 -7.67
N LEU A 54 -5.45 2.60 -6.97
CA LEU A 54 -4.57 1.54 -7.48
C LEU A 54 -5.03 0.96 -8.83
N ASP A 55 -6.32 0.92 -9.11
CA ASP A 55 -6.88 0.49 -10.38
C ASP A 55 -6.58 1.44 -11.55
N GLU A 56 -6.31 2.71 -11.25
CA GLU A 56 -5.87 3.73 -12.23
C GLU A 56 -4.35 3.74 -12.37
N LEU A 57 -3.61 3.44 -11.30
CA LEU A 57 -2.14 3.50 -11.25
C LEU A 57 -1.46 2.24 -11.79
N LEU A 58 -2.16 1.10 -11.74
CA LEU A 58 -1.65 -0.17 -12.24
C LEU A 58 -2.07 -0.37 -13.69
N GLU A 59 -1.14 -0.85 -14.51
CA GLU A 59 -1.38 -1.16 -15.91
C GLU A 59 -0.94 -2.59 -16.25
N GLY A 60 -1.56 -3.15 -17.29
CA GLY A 60 -1.22 -4.47 -17.83
C GLY A 60 -1.28 -5.58 -16.77
N PRO A 61 -0.31 -6.52 -16.74
CA PRO A 61 -0.35 -7.69 -15.87
C PRO A 61 -0.48 -7.37 -14.38
N ALA A 62 0.06 -6.24 -13.92
CA ALA A 62 -0.04 -5.84 -12.51
C ALA A 62 -1.47 -5.44 -12.12
N ARG A 63 -2.21 -4.80 -13.03
CA ARG A 63 -3.62 -4.46 -12.81
C ARG A 63 -4.48 -5.72 -12.76
N ASP A 64 -4.23 -6.67 -13.66
CA ASP A 64 -4.98 -7.93 -13.73
C ASP A 64 -4.77 -8.76 -12.47
N GLU A 65 -3.51 -8.87 -12.00
CA GLU A 65 -3.18 -9.55 -10.75
C GLU A 65 -3.85 -8.88 -9.55
N TRP A 66 -3.78 -7.54 -9.46
CA TRP A 66 -4.43 -6.79 -8.40
C TRP A 66 -5.95 -6.99 -8.41
N MET A 67 -6.60 -6.92 -9.58
CA MET A 67 -8.04 -7.10 -9.72
C MET A 67 -8.47 -8.52 -9.32
N ALA A 68 -7.74 -9.55 -9.75
CA ALA A 68 -8.02 -10.94 -9.38
C ALA A 68 -7.95 -11.16 -7.86
N ARG A 69 -6.93 -10.58 -7.20
CA ARG A 69 -6.78 -10.65 -5.75
C ARG A 69 -7.86 -9.87 -5.02
N TYR A 70 -8.18 -8.66 -5.48
CA TYR A 70 -9.26 -7.84 -4.95
C TYR A 70 -10.58 -8.60 -4.96
N GLN A 71 -10.94 -9.17 -6.12
CA GLN A 71 -12.17 -9.94 -6.29
C GLN A 71 -12.22 -11.16 -5.36
N THR A 72 -11.10 -11.87 -5.23
CA THR A 72 -10.98 -13.03 -4.31
C THR A 72 -11.32 -12.65 -2.85
N TYR A 73 -10.84 -11.50 -2.37
CA TYR A 73 -11.13 -11.05 -1.00
C TYR A 73 -12.59 -10.59 -0.84
N VAL A 74 -13.14 -9.86 -1.82
CA VAL A 74 -14.54 -9.41 -1.80
C VAL A 74 -15.49 -10.61 -1.79
N GLU A 75 -15.26 -11.61 -2.64
CA GLU A 75 -16.05 -12.85 -2.69
C GLU A 75 -15.96 -13.65 -1.38
N ALA A 76 -14.82 -13.58 -0.69
CA ALA A 76 -14.64 -14.18 0.62
C ALA A 76 -15.29 -13.37 1.78
N GLY A 77 -16.02 -12.30 1.48
CA GLY A 77 -16.74 -11.48 2.45
C GLY A 77 -15.89 -10.44 3.17
N VAL A 78 -14.68 -10.15 2.66
CA VAL A 78 -13.82 -9.08 3.20
C VAL A 78 -14.39 -7.72 2.79
N PRO A 79 -14.46 -6.73 3.71
CA PRO A 79 -14.88 -5.38 3.36
C PRO A 79 -14.06 -4.78 2.22
N GLU A 80 -14.75 -4.12 1.30
CA GLU A 80 -14.23 -3.66 0.01
C GLU A 80 -12.97 -2.77 0.12
N LEU A 81 -12.97 -1.84 1.07
CA LEU A 81 -11.82 -0.98 1.36
C LEU A 81 -10.59 -1.79 1.80
N LEU A 82 -10.81 -2.82 2.62
CA LEU A 82 -9.73 -3.68 3.11
C LEU A 82 -9.21 -4.59 1.99
N SER A 83 -10.11 -5.14 1.17
CA SER A 83 -9.77 -5.93 -0.02
C SER A 83 -8.87 -5.14 -0.97
N ARG A 84 -9.20 -3.86 -1.23
CA ARG A 84 -8.44 -2.95 -2.11
C ARG A 84 -7.00 -2.74 -1.60
N VAL A 85 -6.85 -2.47 -0.31
CA VAL A 85 -5.54 -2.22 0.31
C VAL A 85 -4.71 -3.50 0.36
N VAL A 86 -5.30 -4.63 0.77
CA VAL A 86 -4.56 -5.89 0.94
C VAL A 86 -4.13 -6.48 -0.40
N ALA A 87 -5.01 -6.46 -1.41
CA ALA A 87 -4.65 -6.82 -2.79
C ALA A 87 -3.49 -5.96 -3.33
N GLY A 88 -3.41 -4.69 -2.90
CA GLY A 88 -2.36 -3.76 -3.29
C GLY A 88 -1.03 -3.91 -2.56
N THR A 89 -0.93 -4.67 -1.46
CA THR A 89 0.26 -4.70 -0.58
C THR A 89 1.58 -4.99 -1.30
N GLY A 90 1.54 -5.81 -2.35
CA GLY A 90 2.68 -6.14 -3.20
C GLY A 90 3.23 -4.97 -4.00
N HIS A 91 2.41 -3.96 -4.30
CA HIS A 91 2.77 -2.76 -5.07
C HIS A 91 2.81 -1.50 -4.21
N LEU A 92 2.04 -1.44 -3.11
CA LEU A 92 1.93 -0.24 -2.27
C LEU A 92 3.27 0.25 -1.69
N TYR A 93 4.22 -0.64 -1.42
CA TYR A 93 5.53 -0.23 -0.92
C TYR A 93 6.39 0.48 -1.98
N THR A 94 6.14 0.27 -3.28
CA THR A 94 6.88 0.95 -4.36
C THR A 94 6.40 2.38 -4.56
N LEU A 95 5.20 2.73 -4.06
CA LEU A 95 4.68 4.10 -4.10
C LEU A 95 5.47 5.06 -3.20
N LEU A 96 6.09 4.57 -2.12
CA LEU A 96 6.87 5.41 -1.20
C LEU A 96 8.04 6.16 -1.89
N PRO A 97 8.95 5.49 -2.62
CA PRO A 97 10.00 6.19 -3.37
C PRO A 97 9.46 7.02 -4.55
N ILE A 98 8.30 6.68 -5.12
CA ILE A 98 7.66 7.48 -6.18
C ILE A 98 7.20 8.83 -5.62
N ILE A 99 6.51 8.84 -4.48
CA ILE A 99 6.05 10.07 -3.80
C ILE A 99 7.25 10.96 -3.45
N GLU A 100 8.33 10.38 -2.91
CA GLU A 100 9.54 11.14 -2.56
C GLU A 100 10.25 11.69 -3.80
N SER A 101 10.30 10.93 -4.89
CA SER A 101 10.88 11.40 -6.17
C SER A 101 10.03 12.51 -6.80
N ALA A 102 8.70 12.40 -6.71
CA ALA A 102 7.76 13.43 -7.11
C ALA A 102 7.98 14.74 -6.32
N ASP A 103 8.13 14.65 -4.99
CA ASP A 103 8.42 15.80 -4.13
C ASP A 103 9.76 16.48 -4.48
N LEU A 104 10.79 15.71 -4.84
CA LEU A 104 12.11 16.22 -5.26
C LEU A 104 12.10 16.87 -6.65
N THR A 105 11.18 16.46 -7.52
CA THR A 105 11.10 16.91 -8.93
C THR A 105 9.97 17.91 -9.18
N GLY A 106 9.12 18.19 -8.18
CA GLY A 106 8.01 19.14 -8.27
C GLY A 106 6.84 18.71 -9.15
N HIS A 107 6.72 17.41 -9.47
CA HIS A 107 5.63 16.85 -10.29
C HIS A 107 4.70 15.99 -9.43
N GLU A 108 3.38 16.03 -9.68
CA GLU A 108 2.44 15.16 -8.95
C GLU A 108 2.69 13.67 -9.28
N PRO A 109 2.61 12.77 -8.27
CA PRO A 109 2.74 11.34 -8.51
C PRO A 109 1.49 10.83 -9.24
N THR A 110 1.59 10.73 -10.57
CA THR A 110 0.62 10.06 -11.45
C THR A 110 0.90 8.58 -11.56
#